data_AF-A0A3Q7I353-F1
#
_entry.id   AF-A0A3Q7I353-F1
#
_cell.length_a   1.000
_cell.length_b   1.000
_cell.length_c   1.000
_cell.angle_alpha   90.00
_cell.angle_beta   90.00
_cell.angle_gamma   90.00
#
_symmetry.space_group_name_H-M   'P 1'
#
loop_
_entity.id
_entity.type
_entity.pdbx_description
1 polymer ?
#
loop_
_entity_poly.entity_id
_entity_poly.type
_entity_poly.pdbx_seq_one_letter_code
_entity_poly.pdbx_strand_id
1 'polypeptide(L)'
;MALWMEAGSEPKTEKELADLDAISALKESTAFELKELGNEHVKKGKKHYSDAIDCYTRAINQNALSDAEQSILYSNRAHVNLLLGNYRRALQDAEDAIKLNPSSVKALYRAAKASFFLNLLAEAKGLCEKGLQLSSSSEELKKLARHIDIQKSEMDRRDAEESKAVSSAKTIVSAFETRGLKIAKPMYQELTGLRKPTLDKNNILHWAVLLLYPEVMSSDFIEEFCETDMFSAHLDMISFVIYRYKNDKLKLLNQM
;
A
#
# COMPACT_ATOMS: atom_id res chain seq x y z
N MET A 1 30.04 -41.82 32.84
CA MET A 1 28.71 -42.44 32.63
C MET A 1 27.63 -41.35 32.67
N ALA A 2 27.67 -40.40 31.74
CA ALA A 2 26.72 -39.27 31.69
C ALA A 2 26.04 -39.16 30.31
N LEU A 3 25.86 -40.30 29.63
CA LEU A 3 25.42 -40.35 28.23
C LEU A 3 24.00 -40.90 28.05
N TRP A 4 23.29 -41.21 29.14
CA TRP A 4 21.98 -41.88 29.10
C TRP A 4 21.04 -41.36 30.21
N MET A 5 20.94 -40.04 30.39
CA MET A 5 19.81 -39.48 31.13
C MET A 5 18.65 -39.31 30.15
N GLU A 6 17.52 -39.98 30.41
CA GLU A 6 16.28 -39.80 29.64
C GLU A 6 15.79 -38.35 29.78
N ALA A 7 15.21 -37.81 28.70
CA ALA A 7 14.69 -36.45 28.68
C ALA A 7 13.58 -36.28 29.72
N GLY A 8 13.91 -35.68 30.87
CA GLY A 8 12.97 -35.39 31.96
C GLY A 8 13.35 -35.94 33.35
N SER A 9 14.47 -36.63 33.51
CA SER A 9 14.95 -37.01 34.85
C SER A 9 15.62 -35.82 35.57
N GLU A 10 15.04 -35.37 36.68
CA GLU A 10 15.64 -34.36 37.56
C GLU A 10 17.01 -34.85 38.07
N PRO A 11 18.06 -34.00 38.09
CA PRO A 11 19.38 -34.37 38.59
C PRO A 11 19.27 -34.73 40.07
N LYS A 12 19.65 -35.96 40.44
CA LYS A 12 19.53 -36.47 41.81
C LYS A 12 20.82 -36.29 42.61
N THR A 13 21.92 -35.99 41.94
CA THR A 13 23.26 -35.91 42.53
C THR A 13 23.88 -34.52 42.33
N GLU A 14 24.60 -34.01 43.33
CA GLU A 14 25.32 -32.71 43.26
C GLU A 14 26.27 -32.62 42.05
N LYS A 15 26.86 -33.76 41.65
CA LYS A 15 27.70 -33.87 40.46
C LYS A 15 26.92 -33.71 39.14
N GLU A 16 25.71 -34.26 39.06
CA GLU A 16 24.86 -34.14 37.87
C GLU A 16 24.34 -32.71 37.70
N LEU A 17 24.06 -32.02 38.82
CA LEU A 17 23.70 -30.61 38.82
C LEU A 17 24.87 -29.74 38.32
N ALA A 18 26.09 -29.99 38.82
CA ALA A 18 27.28 -29.28 38.37
C ALA A 18 27.58 -29.52 36.87
N ASP A 19 27.39 -30.74 36.37
CA ASP A 19 27.56 -31.06 34.95
C ASP A 19 26.49 -30.35 34.08
N LEU A 20 25.24 -30.25 34.54
CA LEU A 20 24.17 -29.51 33.86
C LEU A 20 24.44 -28.00 33.82
N ASP A 21 24.90 -27.42 34.93
CA ASP A 21 25.27 -26.01 35.01
C ASP A 21 26.44 -25.68 34.06
N ALA A 22 27.44 -26.57 33.99
CA ALA A 22 28.56 -26.45 33.05
C ALA A 22 28.10 -26.51 31.58
N ILE A 23 27.14 -27.39 31.25
CA ILE A 23 26.56 -27.47 29.91
C ILE A 23 25.77 -26.20 29.58
N SER A 24 25.00 -25.67 30.52
CA SER A 24 24.25 -24.42 30.33
C SER A 24 25.18 -23.24 30.08
N ALA A 25 26.22 -23.08 30.91
CA ALA A 25 27.22 -22.04 30.76
C ALA A 25 27.97 -22.13 29.40
N LEU A 26 28.25 -23.34 28.92
CA LEU A 26 28.88 -23.54 27.61
C LEU A 26 27.95 -23.15 26.46
N LYS A 27 26.65 -23.48 26.55
CA LYS A 27 25.65 -23.05 25.55
C LYS A 27 25.47 -21.54 25.54
N GLU A 28 25.45 -20.91 26.71
CA GLU A 28 25.39 -19.46 26.87
C GLU A 28 26.61 -18.78 26.23
N SER A 29 27.83 -19.22 26.56
CA SER A 29 29.07 -18.71 25.95
C SER A 29 29.05 -18.86 24.42
N THR A 30 28.63 -20.03 23.92
CA THR A 30 28.50 -20.29 22.49
C THR A 30 27.51 -19.35 21.82
N ALA A 31 26.38 -19.05 22.47
CA ALA A 31 25.38 -18.13 21.94
C ALA A 31 25.90 -16.68 21.87
N PHE A 32 26.72 -16.24 22.85
CA PHE A 32 27.40 -14.95 22.79
C PHE A 32 28.43 -14.87 21.65
N GLU A 33 29.24 -15.89 21.46
CA GLU A 33 30.21 -15.93 20.36
C GLU A 33 29.51 -15.85 19.00
N LEU A 34 28.42 -16.60 18.82
CA LEU A 34 27.60 -16.57 17.61
C LEU A 34 26.96 -15.19 17.38
N LYS A 35 26.52 -14.51 18.46
CA LYS A 35 26.01 -13.13 18.38
C LYS A 35 27.06 -12.17 17.83
N GLU A 36 28.28 -12.24 18.37
CA GLU A 36 29.37 -11.36 17.94
C GLU A 36 29.84 -11.66 16.52
N LEU A 37 29.95 -12.94 16.13
CA LEU A 37 30.20 -13.34 14.74
C LEU A 37 29.14 -12.79 13.79
N GLY A 38 27.86 -12.90 14.16
CA GLY A 38 26.76 -12.29 13.40
C GLY A 38 26.95 -10.79 13.22
N ASN A 39 27.32 -10.07 14.29
CA ASN A 39 27.58 -8.62 14.25
C ASN A 39 28.76 -8.28 13.32
N GLU A 40 29.82 -9.10 13.30
CA GLU A 40 30.94 -8.94 12.37
C GLU A 40 30.51 -9.14 10.92
N HIS A 41 29.71 -10.16 10.63
CA HIS A 41 29.18 -10.39 9.29
C HIS A 41 28.31 -9.21 8.81
N VAL A 42 27.52 -8.61 9.70
CA VAL A 42 26.77 -7.37 9.37
C VAL A 42 27.71 -6.22 9.01
N LYS A 43 28.82 -6.04 9.74
CA LYS A 43 29.83 -5.01 9.45
C LYS A 43 30.55 -5.25 8.11
N LYS A 44 30.77 -6.50 7.71
CA LYS A 44 31.38 -6.87 6.41
C LYS A 44 30.48 -6.56 5.21
N GLY A 45 29.19 -6.28 5.44
CA GLY A 45 28.27 -5.75 4.43
C GLY A 45 27.41 -6.81 3.74
N LYS A 46 26.69 -6.39 2.70
CA LYS A 46 25.53 -7.12 2.12
C LYS A 46 25.82 -8.57 1.72
N LYS A 47 27.04 -8.88 1.27
CA LYS A 47 27.43 -10.24 0.87
C LYS A 47 27.38 -11.25 2.03
N HIS A 48 27.51 -10.79 3.27
CA HIS A 48 27.56 -11.63 4.47
C HIS A 48 26.29 -11.57 5.32
N TYR A 49 25.21 -10.96 4.82
CA TYR A 49 23.95 -10.86 5.56
C TYR A 49 23.26 -12.21 5.74
N SER A 50 23.43 -13.15 4.80
CA SER A 50 22.97 -14.53 4.96
C SER A 50 23.68 -15.23 6.11
N ASP A 51 25.00 -15.07 6.18
CA ASP A 51 25.85 -15.66 7.21
C ASP A 51 25.49 -15.08 8.58
N ALA A 52 25.25 -13.77 8.67
CA ALA A 52 24.78 -13.12 9.90
C ALA A 52 23.45 -13.71 10.38
N ILE A 53 22.50 -13.96 9.47
CA ILE A 53 21.20 -14.58 9.82
C ILE A 53 21.40 -16.00 10.33
N ASP A 54 22.30 -16.79 9.73
CA ASP A 54 22.62 -18.14 10.20
C ASP A 54 23.23 -18.11 11.61
N CYS A 55 24.21 -17.24 11.85
CA CYS A 55 24.81 -17.05 13.17
C CYS A 55 23.77 -16.68 14.24
N TYR A 56 22.89 -15.71 13.96
CA TYR A 56 21.83 -15.34 14.91
C TYR A 56 20.82 -16.47 15.11
N THR A 57 20.47 -17.22 14.07
CA THR A 57 19.54 -18.35 14.18
C THR A 57 20.13 -19.47 15.03
N ARG A 58 21.41 -19.79 14.82
CA ARG A 58 22.14 -20.76 15.65
C ARG A 58 22.26 -20.30 17.11
N ALA A 59 22.45 -19.00 17.35
CA ALA A 59 22.46 -18.44 18.71
C ALA A 59 21.09 -18.56 19.39
N ILE A 60 20.00 -18.23 18.68
CA ILE A 60 18.63 -18.36 19.18
C ILE A 60 18.31 -19.82 19.52
N ASN A 61 18.76 -20.76 18.67
CA ASN A 61 18.52 -22.20 18.86
C ASN A 61 19.26 -22.80 20.08
N GLN A 62 20.28 -22.13 20.64
CA GLN A 62 20.90 -22.59 21.88
C GLN A 62 19.94 -22.52 23.07
N ASN A 63 18.96 -21.60 23.01
CA ASN A 63 17.94 -21.37 24.04
C ASN A 63 18.50 -21.34 25.48
N ALA A 64 19.66 -20.71 25.63
CA ALA A 64 20.42 -20.64 26.89
C ALA A 64 20.62 -19.20 27.39
N LEU A 65 20.10 -18.20 26.67
CA LEU A 65 20.21 -16.78 27.02
C LEU A 65 18.95 -16.30 27.73
N SER A 66 19.10 -15.21 28.49
CA SER A 66 17.96 -14.50 29.09
C SER A 66 17.02 -13.92 28.02
N ASP A 67 15.75 -13.69 28.38
CA ASP A 67 14.75 -13.08 27.48
C ASP A 67 15.23 -11.74 26.90
N ALA A 68 15.92 -10.94 27.71
CA ALA A 68 16.46 -9.65 27.27
C ALA A 68 17.51 -9.81 26.16
N GLU A 69 18.36 -10.84 26.24
CA GLU A 69 19.42 -11.10 25.27
C GLU A 69 18.90 -11.84 24.04
N GLN A 70 17.95 -12.74 24.23
CA GLN A 70 17.23 -13.37 23.15
C GLN A 70 16.44 -12.33 22.35
N SER A 71 15.82 -11.34 23.00
CA SER A 71 15.22 -10.18 22.34
C SER A 71 16.24 -9.42 21.46
N ILE A 72 17.47 -9.23 21.94
CA ILE A 72 18.53 -8.58 21.15
C ILE A 72 18.87 -9.40 19.90
N LEU A 73 18.98 -10.73 20.02
CA LEU A 73 19.24 -11.61 18.87
C LEU A 73 18.15 -11.53 17.81
N TYR A 74 16.88 -11.66 18.23
CA TYR A 74 15.74 -11.50 17.32
C TYR A 74 15.74 -10.11 16.68
N SER A 75 15.99 -9.06 17.46
CA SER A 75 16.04 -7.69 16.95
C SER A 75 17.19 -7.48 15.95
N ASN A 76 18.34 -8.11 16.16
CA ASN A 76 19.47 -8.05 15.22
C ASN A 76 19.20 -8.85 13.95
N ARG A 77 18.57 -10.03 14.05
CA ARG A 77 18.11 -10.79 12.87
C ARG A 77 17.07 -10.01 12.06
N ALA A 78 16.13 -9.35 12.74
CA ALA A 78 15.15 -8.45 12.11
C ALA A 78 15.83 -7.32 11.32
N HIS A 79 16.90 -6.73 11.88
CA HIS A 79 17.67 -5.69 11.20
C HIS A 79 18.27 -6.17 9.88
N VAL A 80 18.89 -7.35 9.88
CA VAL A 80 19.50 -7.91 8.67
C VAL A 80 18.43 -8.27 7.64
N ASN A 81 17.30 -8.83 8.08
CA ASN A 81 16.16 -9.08 7.21
C ASN A 81 15.61 -7.79 6.58
N LEU A 82 15.55 -6.67 7.32
CA LEU A 82 15.19 -5.36 6.76
C LEU A 82 16.17 -4.91 5.67
N LEU A 83 17.48 -5.08 5.90
CA LEU A 83 18.52 -4.69 4.93
C LEU A 83 18.47 -5.55 3.65
N LEU A 84 18.01 -6.79 3.76
CA LEU A 84 17.78 -7.69 2.61
C LEU A 84 16.45 -7.45 1.90
N GLY A 85 15.53 -6.67 2.46
CA GLY A 85 14.18 -6.47 1.92
C GLY A 85 13.18 -7.57 2.30
N ASN A 86 13.55 -8.46 3.23
CA ASN A 86 12.69 -9.53 3.73
C ASN A 86 11.72 -9.00 4.79
N TYR A 87 10.84 -8.07 4.42
CA TYR A 87 10.03 -7.30 5.39
C TYR A 87 9.13 -8.16 6.27
N ARG A 88 8.51 -9.21 5.73
CA ARG A 88 7.65 -10.12 6.53
C ARG A 88 8.42 -10.88 7.59
N ARG A 89 9.61 -11.38 7.26
CA ARG A 89 10.48 -12.08 8.23
C ARG A 89 11.03 -11.11 9.27
N ALA A 90 11.40 -9.91 8.83
CA ALA A 90 11.83 -8.85 9.74
C ALA A 90 10.75 -8.44 10.74
N LEU A 91 9.49 -8.35 10.29
CA LEU A 91 8.37 -8.03 11.17
C LEU A 91 8.19 -9.12 12.23
N GLN A 92 8.14 -10.39 11.81
CA GLN A 92 8.02 -11.52 12.73
C GLN A 92 9.16 -11.55 13.77
N ASP A 93 10.41 -11.40 13.33
CA ASP A 93 11.57 -11.33 14.22
C ASP A 93 11.47 -10.15 15.20
N ALA A 94 11.00 -9.00 14.73
CA ALA A 94 10.86 -7.82 15.58
C ALA A 94 9.71 -7.98 16.60
N GLU A 95 8.60 -8.61 16.21
CA GLU A 95 7.50 -8.96 17.12
C GLU A 95 7.93 -9.94 18.20
N ASP A 96 8.70 -10.98 17.84
CA ASP A 96 9.25 -11.93 18.81
C ASP A 96 10.23 -11.23 19.77
N ALA A 97 11.04 -10.29 19.27
CA ALA A 97 11.86 -9.44 20.13
C ALA A 97 11.03 -8.56 21.08
N ILE A 98 9.90 -8.01 20.63
CA ILE A 98 9.00 -7.17 21.44
C ILE A 98 8.29 -8.01 22.51
N LYS A 99 7.89 -9.26 22.20
CA LYS A 99 7.27 -10.17 23.18
C LYS A 99 8.22 -10.45 24.35
N LEU A 100 9.50 -10.66 24.06
CA LEU A 100 10.54 -10.92 25.06
C LEU A 100 10.96 -9.65 25.82
N ASN A 101 11.04 -8.51 25.13
CA ASN A 101 11.36 -7.23 25.74
C ASN A 101 10.50 -6.10 25.14
N PRO A 102 9.33 -5.80 25.76
CA PRO A 102 8.43 -4.76 25.29
C PRO A 102 9.04 -3.35 25.32
N SER A 103 10.07 -3.14 26.16
CA SER A 103 10.76 -1.85 26.32
C SER A 103 11.85 -1.61 25.28
N SER A 104 12.05 -2.53 24.34
CA SER A 104 13.10 -2.44 23.31
C SER A 104 12.71 -1.46 22.19
N VAL A 105 13.17 -0.21 22.30
CA VAL A 105 12.95 0.85 21.29
C VAL A 105 13.49 0.44 19.91
N LYS A 106 14.61 -0.30 19.85
CA LYS A 106 15.18 -0.81 18.59
C LYS A 106 14.27 -1.83 17.92
N ALA A 107 13.67 -2.74 18.70
CA ALA A 107 12.73 -3.73 18.17
C ALA A 107 11.45 -3.05 17.66
N LEU A 108 10.90 -2.10 18.41
CA LEU A 108 9.74 -1.29 18.00
C LEU A 108 10.01 -0.51 16.70
N TYR A 109 11.17 0.14 16.58
CA TYR A 109 11.56 0.82 15.34
C TYR A 109 11.66 -0.15 14.15
N ARG A 110 12.27 -1.33 14.36
CA ARG A 110 12.43 -2.34 13.30
C ARG A 110 11.08 -2.92 12.87
N ALA A 111 10.18 -3.20 13.81
CA ALA A 111 8.81 -3.62 13.53
C ALA A 111 8.04 -2.55 12.76
N ALA A 112 8.06 -1.30 13.24
CA ALA A 112 7.39 -0.18 12.57
C ALA A 112 7.90 0.02 11.12
N LYS A 113 9.22 -0.08 10.93
CA LYS A 113 9.84 0.03 9.60
C LYS A 113 9.44 -1.13 8.70
N ALA A 114 9.37 -2.35 9.21
CA ALA A 114 8.91 -3.51 8.46
C ALA A 114 7.43 -3.38 8.07
N SER A 115 6.55 -3.01 9.01
CA SER A 115 5.12 -2.76 8.74
C SER A 115 4.91 -1.63 7.73
N PHE A 116 5.72 -0.57 7.78
CA PHE A 116 5.68 0.51 6.79
C PHE A 116 5.95 0.00 5.36
N PHE A 117 7.00 -0.81 5.16
CA PHE A 117 7.30 -1.40 3.84
C PHE A 117 6.26 -2.44 3.38
N LEU A 118 5.53 -3.06 4.32
CA LEU A 118 4.41 -3.95 4.01
C LEU A 118 3.08 -3.21 3.77
N ASN A 119 3.10 -1.87 3.77
CA ASN A 119 1.93 -1.01 3.66
C ASN A 119 0.90 -1.20 4.81
N LEU A 120 1.35 -1.72 5.96
CA LEU A 120 0.57 -1.88 7.19
C LEU A 120 0.66 -0.58 8.02
N LEU A 121 0.17 0.53 7.47
CA LEU A 121 0.41 1.88 7.98
C LEU A 121 -0.17 2.11 9.39
N ALA A 122 -1.34 1.54 9.69
CA ALA A 122 -1.97 1.68 11.00
C ALA A 122 -1.15 1.01 12.12
N GLU A 123 -0.66 -0.20 11.85
CA GLU A 123 0.20 -0.94 12.78
C GLU A 123 1.55 -0.24 12.95
N ALA A 124 2.16 0.19 11.83
CA ALA A 124 3.42 0.92 11.86
C ALA A 124 3.34 2.19 12.73
N LYS A 125 2.23 2.93 12.64
CA LYS A 125 1.98 4.11 13.46
C LYS A 125 1.90 3.77 14.95
N GLY A 126 1.11 2.76 15.32
CA GLY A 126 0.98 2.33 16.71
C GLY A 126 2.31 1.86 17.32
N LEU A 127 3.15 1.18 16.53
CA LEU A 127 4.50 0.78 16.96
C LEU A 127 5.44 1.98 17.15
N CYS A 128 5.39 2.97 16.24
CA CYS A 128 6.13 4.22 16.39
C CYS A 128 5.72 5.00 17.65
N GLU A 129 4.43 5.11 17.92
CA GLU A 129 3.89 5.79 19.11
C GLU A 129 4.36 5.11 20.40
N LYS A 130 4.29 3.78 20.47
CA LYS A 130 4.85 3.00 21.60
C LYS A 130 6.35 3.26 21.77
N GLY A 131 7.10 3.28 20.67
CA GLY A 131 8.54 3.57 20.70
C GLY A 131 8.87 4.98 21.20
N LEU A 132 8.06 5.97 20.82
CA LEU A 132 8.21 7.37 21.24
C LEU A 132 7.80 7.61 22.70
N GLN A 133 6.85 6.83 23.23
CA GLN A 133 6.51 6.84 24.66
C GLN A 133 7.68 6.38 25.53
N LEU A 134 8.43 5.37 25.08
CA LEU A 134 9.61 4.86 25.77
C LEU A 134 10.84 5.74 25.59
N SER A 135 11.03 6.32 24.40
CA SER A 135 12.14 7.21 24.09
C SER A 135 11.71 8.37 23.20
N SER A 136 11.32 9.46 23.86
CA SER A 136 10.85 10.70 23.20
C SER A 136 11.93 11.45 22.41
N SER A 137 13.20 11.07 22.60
CA SER A 137 14.36 11.70 21.95
C SER A 137 14.77 11.04 20.62
N SER A 138 14.17 9.91 20.25
CA SER A 138 14.58 9.18 19.04
C SER A 138 14.13 9.90 17.76
N GLU A 139 15.06 10.60 17.11
CA GLU A 139 14.80 11.34 15.87
C GLU A 139 14.42 10.41 14.70
N GLU A 140 14.98 9.20 14.67
CA GLU A 140 14.69 8.21 13.62
C GLU A 140 13.24 7.72 13.66
N LEU A 141 12.68 7.54 14.87
CA LEU A 141 11.26 7.21 15.04
C LEU A 141 10.35 8.36 14.62
N LYS A 142 10.72 9.61 14.95
CA LYS A 142 9.96 10.80 14.54
C LYS A 142 9.92 10.95 13.02
N LYS A 143 11.06 10.76 12.35
CA LYS A 143 11.12 10.76 10.88
C LYS A 143 10.23 9.68 10.29
N LEU A 144 10.31 8.44 10.80
CA LEU A 144 9.49 7.33 10.32
C LEU A 144 7.99 7.61 10.52
N ALA A 145 7.58 8.13 11.69
CA ALA A 145 6.21 8.51 11.96
C ALA A 145 5.68 9.56 10.97
N ARG A 146 6.48 10.59 10.64
CA ARG A 146 6.12 11.58 9.61
C ARG A 146 5.90 10.94 8.24
N HIS A 147 6.78 10.01 7.83
CA HIS A 147 6.62 9.29 6.56
C HIS A 147 5.34 8.44 6.55
N ILE A 148 5.02 7.77 7.66
CA ILE A 148 3.77 7.00 7.81
C ILE A 148 2.55 7.90 7.68
N ASP A 149 2.53 9.04 8.37
CA ASP A 149 1.40 9.98 8.34
C ASP A 149 1.17 10.56 6.94
N ILE A 150 2.25 10.93 6.23
CA ILE A 150 2.16 11.41 4.84
C ILE A 150 1.58 10.31 3.94
N GLN A 151 2.13 9.09 4.00
CA GLN A 151 1.67 7.99 3.14
C GLN A 151 0.22 7.61 3.43
N LYS A 152 -0.19 7.65 4.70
CA LYS A 152 -1.57 7.38 5.11
C LYS A 152 -2.52 8.44 4.59
N SER A 153 -2.19 9.73 4.75
CA SER A 153 -3.00 10.83 4.22
C SER A 153 -3.17 10.75 2.69
N GLU A 154 -2.11 10.39 1.96
CA GLU A 154 -2.18 10.21 0.51
C GLU A 154 -3.00 8.99 0.09
N MET A 155 -3.02 7.93 0.90
CA MET A 155 -3.87 6.75 0.68
C MET A 155 -5.33 7.11 0.93
N ASP A 156 -5.64 7.72 2.08
CA ASP A 156 -6.99 8.13 2.45
C ASP A 156 -7.58 9.12 1.43
N ARG A 157 -6.76 10.04 0.90
CA ARG A 157 -7.16 10.96 -0.19
C ARG A 157 -7.54 10.21 -1.47
N ARG A 158 -6.72 9.24 -1.88
CA ARG A 158 -6.97 8.43 -3.09
C ARG A 158 -8.24 7.59 -2.96
N ASP A 159 -8.41 6.94 -1.80
CA ASP A 159 -9.60 6.14 -1.52
C ASP A 159 -10.87 7.00 -1.49
N ALA A 160 -10.79 8.24 -0.98
CA ALA A 160 -11.89 9.19 -1.01
C ALA A 160 -12.24 9.66 -2.44
N GLU A 161 -11.23 9.95 -3.27
CA GLU A 161 -11.42 10.31 -4.67
C GLU A 161 -12.05 9.17 -5.48
N GLU A 162 -11.60 7.93 -5.26
CA GLU A 162 -12.16 6.74 -5.88
C GLU A 162 -13.61 6.52 -5.44
N SER A 163 -13.90 6.60 -4.14
CA SER A 163 -15.27 6.47 -3.61
C SER A 163 -16.21 7.54 -4.16
N LYS A 164 -15.73 8.78 -4.34
CA LYS A 164 -16.48 9.86 -4.98
C LYS A 164 -16.75 9.58 -6.47
N ALA A 165 -15.75 9.07 -7.20
CA ALA A 165 -15.91 8.70 -8.60
C ALA A 165 -16.91 7.55 -8.77
N VAL A 166 -16.82 6.52 -7.92
CA VAL A 166 -17.72 5.36 -7.92
C VAL A 166 -19.15 5.77 -7.58
N SER A 167 -19.35 6.60 -6.56
CA SER A 167 -20.70 7.10 -6.21
C SER A 167 -21.31 7.95 -7.33
N SER A 168 -20.53 8.84 -7.95
CA SER A 168 -20.97 9.65 -9.09
C SER A 168 -21.38 8.76 -10.28
N ALA A 169 -20.55 7.77 -10.62
CA ALA A 169 -20.86 6.82 -11.68
C ALA A 169 -22.13 6.00 -11.37
N LYS A 170 -22.29 5.57 -10.11
CA LYS A 170 -23.48 4.81 -9.66
C LYS A 170 -24.76 5.64 -9.81
N THR A 171 -24.73 6.93 -9.49
CA THR A 171 -25.87 7.84 -9.68
C THR A 171 -26.26 7.97 -11.14
N ILE A 172 -25.28 8.05 -12.05
CA ILE A 172 -25.55 8.10 -13.50
C ILE A 172 -26.16 6.78 -13.95
N VAL A 173 -25.59 5.65 -13.56
CA VAL A 173 -26.13 4.32 -13.93
C VAL A 173 -27.57 4.15 -13.45
N SER A 174 -27.89 4.53 -12.21
CA SER A 174 -29.27 4.44 -11.72
C SER A 174 -30.23 5.37 -12.46
N ALA A 175 -29.77 6.54 -12.90
CA ALA A 175 -30.55 7.45 -13.72
C ALA A 175 -30.87 6.86 -15.11
N PHE A 176 -29.92 6.14 -15.72
CA PHE A 176 -30.13 5.42 -16.98
C PHE A 176 -31.13 4.28 -16.83
N GLU A 177 -30.99 3.48 -15.78
CA GLU A 177 -31.89 2.35 -15.49
C GLU A 177 -33.34 2.82 -15.28
N THR A 178 -33.54 3.90 -14.51
CA THR A 178 -34.86 4.48 -14.25
C THR A 178 -35.54 4.97 -15.52
N ARG A 179 -34.75 5.44 -16.50
CA ARG A 179 -35.23 5.94 -17.80
C ARG A 179 -35.35 4.85 -18.87
N GLY A 180 -34.98 3.60 -18.55
CA GLY A 180 -34.98 2.50 -19.51
C GLY A 180 -33.91 2.64 -20.61
N LEU A 181 -32.87 3.45 -20.39
CA LEU A 181 -31.80 3.67 -21.35
C LEU A 181 -30.80 2.52 -21.33
N LYS A 182 -30.45 2.00 -22.52
CA LYS A 182 -29.46 0.93 -22.67
C LYS A 182 -28.10 1.51 -23.01
N ILE A 183 -27.09 1.19 -22.21
CA ILE A 183 -25.70 1.56 -22.47
C ILE A 183 -25.05 0.46 -23.32
N ALA A 184 -24.44 0.85 -24.44
CA ALA A 184 -23.72 -0.04 -25.34
C ALA A 184 -22.31 0.49 -25.60
N LYS A 185 -21.48 -0.33 -26.27
CA LYS A 185 -20.15 0.12 -26.72
C LYS A 185 -20.30 1.27 -27.73
N PRO A 186 -19.48 2.33 -27.63
CA PRO A 186 -19.56 3.45 -28.56
C PRO A 186 -19.18 2.99 -29.97
N MET A 187 -20.06 3.28 -30.95
CA MET A 187 -19.85 2.89 -32.35
C MET A 187 -18.99 3.91 -33.12
N TYR A 188 -19.07 5.20 -32.75
CA TYR A 188 -18.42 6.32 -33.45
C TYR A 188 -17.41 7.07 -32.56
N GLN A 189 -16.71 6.35 -31.69
CA GLN A 189 -15.79 6.94 -30.71
C GLN A 189 -14.70 7.82 -31.33
N GLU A 190 -14.26 7.50 -32.55
CA GLU A 190 -13.25 8.29 -33.29
C GLU A 190 -13.76 9.69 -33.67
N LEU A 191 -15.07 9.83 -33.90
CA LEU A 191 -15.70 11.10 -34.30
C LEU A 191 -16.11 11.95 -33.09
N THR A 192 -16.55 11.31 -32.01
CA THR A 192 -17.14 12.01 -30.84
C THR A 192 -16.18 12.15 -29.65
N GLY A 193 -15.06 11.42 -29.68
CA GLY A 193 -14.24 11.19 -28.49
C GLY A 193 -15.00 10.41 -27.40
N LEU A 194 -14.41 10.38 -26.20
CA LEU A 194 -15.04 9.79 -25.01
C LEU A 194 -15.71 10.89 -24.16
N ARG A 195 -17.00 11.13 -24.41
CA ARG A 195 -17.83 11.99 -23.56
C ARG A 195 -18.72 11.14 -22.68
N LYS A 196 -18.68 11.41 -21.37
CA LYS A 196 -19.48 10.68 -20.39
C LYS A 196 -20.75 11.49 -20.10
N PRO A 197 -21.92 10.83 -20.00
CA PRO A 197 -23.14 11.50 -19.56
C PRO A 197 -22.96 12.12 -18.17
N THR A 198 -23.59 13.27 -17.95
CA THR A 198 -23.59 13.99 -16.67
C THR A 198 -25.02 14.20 -16.20
N LEU A 199 -25.20 14.33 -14.89
CA LEU A 199 -26.46 14.72 -14.28
C LEU A 199 -26.32 16.12 -13.70
N ASP A 200 -27.30 16.97 -13.96
CA ASP A 200 -27.36 18.28 -13.32
C ASP A 200 -27.98 18.22 -11.91
N LYS A 201 -28.13 19.40 -11.28
CA LYS A 201 -28.69 19.55 -9.93
C LYS A 201 -30.15 19.10 -9.81
N ASN A 202 -30.88 19.06 -10.93
CA ASN A 202 -32.29 18.69 -11.00
C ASN A 202 -32.48 17.22 -11.41
N ASN A 203 -31.40 16.42 -11.41
CA ASN A 203 -31.35 15.06 -11.94
C ASN A 203 -31.72 14.97 -13.42
N ILE A 204 -31.53 16.05 -14.19
CA ILE A 204 -31.71 16.05 -15.64
C ILE A 204 -30.42 15.55 -16.27
N LEU A 205 -30.55 14.61 -17.20
CA LEU A 205 -29.43 13.98 -17.86
C LEU A 205 -28.95 14.82 -19.05
N HIS A 206 -27.64 15.02 -19.13
CA HIS A 206 -26.95 15.69 -20.22
C HIS A 206 -26.01 14.69 -20.89
N TRP A 207 -26.08 14.57 -22.22
CA TRP A 207 -25.25 13.64 -22.98
C TRP A 207 -24.92 14.15 -24.37
N ALA A 208 -23.85 13.62 -24.96
CA ALA A 208 -23.47 14.00 -26.32
C ALA A 208 -24.34 13.27 -27.36
N VAL A 209 -24.79 13.98 -28.39
CA VAL A 209 -25.60 13.43 -29.49
C VAL A 209 -24.87 13.60 -30.82
N LEU A 210 -24.77 12.52 -31.59
CA LEU A 210 -24.29 12.53 -32.96
C LEU A 210 -25.48 12.40 -33.92
N LEU A 211 -25.69 13.41 -34.76
CA LEU A 211 -26.69 13.41 -35.83
C LEU A 211 -26.01 13.00 -37.13
N LEU A 212 -26.57 11.99 -37.81
CA LEU A 212 -26.03 11.46 -39.06
C LEU A 212 -27.00 11.75 -40.21
N TYR A 213 -26.48 12.32 -41.29
CA TYR A 213 -27.23 12.63 -42.51
C TYR A 213 -26.70 11.77 -43.67
N PRO A 214 -27.18 10.53 -43.82
CA PRO A 214 -26.61 9.57 -44.78
C PRO A 214 -26.74 10.02 -46.23
N GLU A 215 -27.80 10.75 -46.58
CA GLU A 215 -28.04 11.23 -47.95
C GLU A 215 -26.96 12.20 -48.44
N VAL A 216 -26.38 12.98 -47.53
CA VAL A 216 -25.37 13.99 -47.83
C VAL A 216 -23.99 13.62 -47.27
N MET A 217 -23.85 12.41 -46.72
CA MET A 217 -22.63 11.92 -46.07
C MET A 217 -22.04 12.91 -45.06
N SER A 218 -22.90 13.55 -44.27
CA SER A 218 -22.52 14.56 -43.29
C SER A 218 -22.96 14.15 -41.88
N SER A 219 -22.35 14.77 -40.87
CA SER A 219 -22.72 14.57 -39.47
C SER A 219 -22.57 15.86 -38.67
N ASP A 220 -23.43 16.05 -37.67
CA ASP A 220 -23.30 17.10 -36.67
C ASP A 220 -23.13 16.47 -35.28
N PHE A 221 -22.35 17.12 -34.43
CA PHE A 221 -22.09 16.67 -33.07
C PHE A 221 -22.53 17.72 -32.06
N ILE A 222 -23.47 17.35 -31.19
CA ILE A 222 -23.91 18.15 -30.06
C ILE A 222 -23.18 17.62 -28.83
N GLU A 223 -22.27 18.42 -28.28
CA GLU A 223 -21.41 17.99 -27.17
C GLU A 223 -22.19 17.74 -25.87
N GLU A 224 -23.21 18.55 -25.62
CA GLU A 224 -24.01 18.54 -24.40
C GLU A 224 -25.48 18.77 -24.77
N PHE A 225 -26.25 17.70 -24.85
CA PHE A 225 -27.68 17.71 -25.12
C PHE A 225 -28.45 17.40 -23.83
N CYS A 226 -29.35 18.29 -23.46
CA CYS A 226 -30.23 18.14 -22.31
C CYS A 226 -31.42 17.23 -22.66
N GLU A 227 -31.74 16.26 -21.80
CA GLU A 227 -32.80 15.28 -22.11
C GLU A 227 -34.21 15.89 -22.27
N THR A 228 -34.43 17.08 -21.71
CA THR A 228 -35.71 17.80 -21.82
C THR A 228 -35.80 18.66 -23.07
N ASP A 229 -34.70 18.83 -23.80
CA ASP A 229 -34.67 19.64 -25.02
C ASP A 229 -35.27 18.89 -26.20
N MET A 230 -35.82 19.65 -27.14
CA MET A 230 -36.30 19.11 -28.41
C MET A 230 -35.20 19.18 -29.47
N PHE A 231 -35.05 18.11 -30.25
CA PHE A 231 -34.14 18.10 -31.40
C PHE A 231 -34.49 19.17 -32.45
N SER A 232 -35.77 19.51 -32.61
CA SER A 232 -36.21 20.55 -33.55
C SER A 232 -35.53 21.90 -33.28
N ALA A 233 -35.43 22.31 -32.01
CA ALA A 233 -34.77 23.56 -31.64
C ALA A 233 -33.28 23.58 -32.06
N HIS A 234 -32.59 22.45 -31.94
CA HIS A 234 -31.21 22.31 -32.41
C HIS A 234 -31.10 22.30 -33.94
N LEU A 235 -31.99 21.58 -34.63
CA LEU A 235 -32.02 21.51 -36.09
C LEU A 235 -32.37 22.85 -36.74
N ASP A 236 -33.24 23.64 -36.12
CA ASP A 236 -33.59 25.00 -36.57
C ASP A 236 -32.38 25.93 -36.50
N MET A 237 -31.59 25.84 -35.41
CA MET A 237 -30.33 26.59 -35.26
C MET A 237 -29.30 26.20 -36.34
N ILE A 238 -29.12 24.91 -36.60
CA ILE A 238 -28.19 24.42 -37.63
C ILE A 238 -28.64 24.90 -39.02
N SER A 239 -29.92 24.78 -39.32
CA SER A 239 -30.51 25.22 -40.59
C SER A 239 -30.34 26.72 -40.81
N PHE A 240 -30.53 27.53 -39.76
CA PHE A 240 -30.34 28.97 -39.81
C PHE A 240 -28.88 29.37 -40.09
N VAL A 241 -27.91 28.70 -39.46
CA VAL A 241 -26.48 28.94 -39.69
C VAL A 241 -26.08 28.58 -41.12
N ILE A 242 -26.53 27.43 -41.63
CA ILE A 242 -26.27 26.99 -43.01
C ILE A 242 -26.87 27.97 -44.02
N TYR A 243 -28.11 28.44 -43.77
CA TYR A 243 -28.78 29.41 -44.62
C TYR A 243 -28.02 30.74 -44.70
N ARG A 244 -27.53 31.24 -43.56
CA ARG A 244 -26.72 32.46 -43.51
C ARG A 244 -25.39 32.30 -44.24
N TYR A 245 -24.68 31.19 -44.02
CA TYR A 245 -23.41 30.91 -44.69
C TYR A 245 -23.56 30.81 -46.21
N LYS A 246 -24.60 30.14 -46.72
CA LYS A 246 -24.90 30.07 -48.16
C LYS A 246 -25.18 31.45 -48.74
N ASN A 247 -25.95 32.29 -48.05
CA ASN A 247 -26.28 33.64 -48.51
C ASN A 247 -25.06 34.57 -48.52
N ASP A 248 -24.19 34.50 -47.51
CA ASP A 248 -22.97 35.32 -47.47
C ASP A 248 -21.97 34.88 -48.56
N LYS A 249 -21.88 33.58 -48.84
CA LYS A 249 -21.06 33.04 -49.94
C LYS A 249 -21.61 33.40 -51.33
N LEU A 250 -22.95 33.41 -51.50
CA LEU A 250 -23.59 33.88 -52.75
C LEU A 250 -23.34 35.37 -52.98
N LYS A 251 -23.37 36.21 -51.94
CA LYS A 251 -23.07 37.64 -52.05
C LYS A 251 -21.63 37.90 -52.49
N LEU A 252 -20.67 37.12 -51.99
CA LEU A 252 -19.26 37.21 -52.40
C LEU A 252 -19.05 36.78 -53.86
N LEU A 253 -19.76 35.74 -54.31
CA LEU A 253 -19.72 35.27 -55.71
C LEU A 253 -20.36 36.24 -56.71
N ASN A 254 -21.41 36.96 -56.30
CA ASN A 254 -22.06 37.97 -57.14
C ASN A 254 -21.35 39.33 -57.15
N GLN A 255 -20.24 39.48 -56.41
CA GLN A 255 -19.38 40.67 -56.41
C GLN A 255 -18.08 40.48 -57.21
N MET A 256 -17.87 39.31 -57.81
CA MET A 256 -16.80 39.01 -58.77
C MET A 256 -17.36 38.99 -60.19
#